data_AF-A0A084R031-F1
#
_entry.id   AF-A0A084R031-F1
#
_cell.length_a   1.000
_cell.length_b   1.000
_cell.length_c   1.000
_cell.angle_alpha   90.00
_cell.angle_beta   90.00
_cell.angle_gamma   90.00
#
_symmetry.space_group_name_H-M   'P 1'
#
loop_
_entity.id
_entity.type
_entity.pdbx_description
1 polymer ?
#
loop_
_entity_poly.entity_id
_entity_poly.type
_entity_poly.pdbx_seq_one_letter_code
_entity_poly.pdbx_strand_id
1 'polypeptide(L)'
;EDLKHWRAKGPIGKLHNIVKFIWASPQHTEAFKAHAREQEEAKVYKLAEESTAELKVIQNNSTRWNSTYMMIEHALLKQLELNSFIQELGLEADASKRAPIANILTSDD
;
A
#
# COMPACT_ATOMS: atom_id res chain seq x y z
N GLU A 1 2.83 -10.87 -21.14
CA GLU A 1 3.83 -9.78 -20.98
C GLU A 1 3.32 -8.67 -20.04
N ASP A 2 2.12 -8.84 -19.50
CA ASP A 2 1.29 -7.80 -18.91
C ASP A 2 1.78 -7.38 -17.53
N LEU A 3 2.28 -8.32 -16.73
CA LEU A 3 2.86 -8.03 -15.41
C LEU A 3 4.09 -7.10 -15.47
N LYS A 4 4.91 -7.19 -16.52
CA LYS A 4 6.04 -6.28 -16.71
C LYS A 4 5.54 -4.87 -17.03
N HIS A 5 4.50 -4.76 -17.86
CA HIS A 5 3.87 -3.49 -18.22
C HIS A 5 3.19 -2.83 -16.99
N TRP A 6 2.49 -3.63 -16.18
CA TRP A 6 1.82 -3.18 -14.96
C TRP A 6 2.80 -2.77 -13.85
N ARG A 7 4.00 -3.36 -13.82
CA ARG A 7 5.09 -2.90 -12.95
C ARG A 7 5.72 -1.58 -13.41
N ALA A 8 5.76 -1.33 -14.72
CA ALA A 8 6.36 -0.11 -15.27
C ALA A 8 5.47 1.12 -15.05
N LYS A 9 4.16 1.02 -15.29
CA LYS A 9 3.22 2.16 -15.24
C LYS A 9 1.81 1.82 -14.72
N GLY A 10 1.68 0.86 -13.81
CA GLY A 10 0.38 0.42 -13.29
C GLY A 10 0.24 0.55 -11.76
N PRO A 11 -0.98 0.31 -11.22
CA PRO A 11 -1.25 0.32 -9.78
C PRO A 11 -0.34 -0.62 -8.99
N ILE A 12 -0.03 -1.79 -9.57
CA ILE A 12 0.88 -2.77 -8.96
C ILE A 12 2.31 -2.21 -8.86
N GLY A 13 2.78 -1.50 -9.90
CA GLY A 13 4.08 -0.83 -9.87
C GLY A 13 4.15 0.28 -8.81
N LYS A 14 3.08 1.09 -8.70
CA LYS A 14 2.97 2.11 -7.64
C LYS A 14 3.03 1.48 -6.25
N LEU A 15 2.22 0.44 -6.02
CA LEU A 15 2.21 -0.28 -4.75
C LEU A 15 3.60 -0.86 -4.44
N HIS A 16 4.23 -1.53 -5.41
CA HIS A 16 5.59 -2.06 -5.26
C HIS A 16 6.59 -0.98 -4.81
N ASN A 17 6.53 0.21 -5.43
CA ASN A 17 7.42 1.31 -5.08
C ASN A 17 7.16 1.85 -3.67
N ILE A 18 5.89 1.95 -3.25
CA ILE A 18 5.51 2.35 -1.88
C ILE A 18 6.03 1.33 -0.87
N VAL A 19 5.77 0.03 -1.10
CA VAL A 19 6.27 -1.03 -0.21
C VAL A 19 7.79 -0.96 -0.16
N LYS A 20 8.46 -0.84 -1.30
CA LYS A 20 9.91 -0.71 -1.36
C LYS A 20 10.42 0.52 -0.60
N PHE A 21 9.73 1.65 -0.65
CA PHE A 21 10.08 2.86 0.09
C PHE A 21 10.01 2.66 1.61
N ILE A 22 8.92 2.04 2.09
CA ILE A 22 8.73 1.72 3.52
C ILE A 22 9.86 0.82 4.04
N TRP A 23 10.27 -0.15 3.23
CA TRP A 23 11.32 -1.12 3.59
C TRP A 23 12.75 -0.65 3.27
N ALA A 24 12.92 0.47 2.55
CA ALA A 24 14.24 0.92 2.11
C ALA A 24 15.16 1.37 3.26
N SER A 25 14.59 1.82 4.38
CA SER A 25 15.31 2.29 5.56
C SER A 25 14.58 1.89 6.84
N PRO A 26 15.29 1.53 7.93
CA PRO A 26 14.69 1.30 9.24
C PRO A 26 13.83 2.48 9.70
N GLN A 27 14.24 3.71 9.39
CA GLN A 27 13.52 4.93 9.74
C GLN A 27 12.13 4.97 9.10
N HIS A 28 12.01 4.61 7.83
CA HIS A 28 10.71 4.56 7.14
C HIS A 28 9.83 3.42 7.67
N THR A 29 10.43 2.29 8.01
CA THR A 29 9.72 1.16 8.59
C THR A 29 9.18 1.49 9.99
N GLU A 30 9.97 2.19 10.80
CA GLU A 30 9.54 2.65 12.13
C GLU A 30 8.48 3.75 12.03
N ALA A 31 8.65 4.73 11.15
CA ALA A 31 7.64 5.76 10.90
C ALA A 31 6.29 5.15 10.51
N PHE A 32 6.29 4.19 9.58
CA PHE A 32 5.07 3.50 9.19
C PHE A 32 4.43 2.71 10.35
N LYS A 33 5.23 2.05 11.18
CA LYS A 33 4.71 1.32 12.37
C LYS A 33 4.14 2.26 13.42
N ALA A 34 4.78 3.41 13.66
CA ALA A 34 4.28 4.43 14.58
C ALA A 34 2.92 4.94 14.08
N HIS A 35 2.85 5.29 12.79
CA HIS A 35 1.61 5.72 12.14
C HIS A 35 0.48 4.69 12.25
N ALA A 36 0.79 3.41 12.00
CA ALA A 36 -0.20 2.33 12.10
C ALA A 36 -0.75 2.18 13.53
N ARG A 37 0.08 2.36 14.56
CA ARG A 37 -0.33 2.33 15.97
C ARG A 37 -1.22 3.52 16.33
N GLU A 38 -0.84 4.72 15.93
CA GLU A 38 -1.65 5.93 16.17
C GLU A 38 -3.03 5.85 15.50
N GLN A 39 -3.10 5.28 14.28
CA GLN A 39 -4.36 5.06 13.58
C GLN A 39 -5.23 3.98 14.22
N GLU A 40 -4.65 2.97 14.86
CA GLU A 40 -5.39 1.96 15.63
C GLU A 40 -5.88 2.50 16.97
N GLU A 41 -5.04 3.27 17.66
CA GLU A 41 -5.42 4.02 18.87
C GLU A 41 -6.52 5.04 18.59
N ALA A 42 -6.58 5.65 17.40
CA ALA A 42 -7.69 6.50 16.99
C ALA A 42 -9.00 5.71 16.72
N LYS A 43 -8.92 4.39 16.46
CA LYS A 43 -10.05 3.49 16.18
C LYS A 43 -10.59 2.78 17.43
N VAL A 44 -10.46 3.39 18.63
CA VAL A 44 -10.88 2.88 19.97
C VAL A 44 -12.23 2.13 20.00
N TYR A 45 -13.15 2.39 19.07
CA TYR A 45 -14.49 1.82 19.04
C TYR A 45 -14.66 0.51 18.23
N LYS A 46 -13.62 -0.05 17.60
CA LYS A 46 -13.70 -1.31 16.84
C LYS A 46 -13.20 -2.51 17.65
N LEU A 47 -13.97 -2.92 18.66
CA LEU A 47 -13.65 -4.05 19.55
C LEU A 47 -13.68 -5.45 18.88
N ALA A 48 -14.11 -5.55 17.61
CA ALA A 48 -14.39 -6.82 16.94
C ALA A 48 -13.59 -7.11 15.65
N GLU A 49 -12.75 -6.18 15.19
CA GLU A 49 -11.88 -6.41 14.03
C GLU A 49 -10.49 -6.84 14.51
N GLU A 50 -9.92 -7.90 13.91
CA GLU A 50 -8.56 -8.33 14.22
C GLU A 50 -7.60 -7.16 14.03
N SER A 51 -6.80 -6.86 15.07
CA SER A 51 -5.79 -5.80 15.05
C SER A 51 -4.89 -6.00 13.83
N THR A 52 -4.95 -5.07 12.89
CA THR A 52 -4.05 -5.11 11.73
C THR A 52 -2.75 -4.37 12.02
N ALA A 53 -2.56 -3.69 13.15
CA ALA A 53 -1.36 -2.88 13.40
C ALA A 53 -0.04 -3.67 13.30
N GLU A 54 -0.05 -4.98 13.60
CA GLU A 54 1.13 -5.84 13.46
C GLU A 54 1.35 -6.39 12.04
N LEU A 55 0.33 -6.31 11.17
CA LEU A 55 0.38 -6.84 9.81
C LEU A 55 1.38 -6.05 8.96
N LYS A 56 2.55 -6.62 8.72
CA LYS A 56 3.56 -6.00 7.86
C LYS A 56 3.07 -5.92 6.41
N VAL A 57 3.38 -4.82 5.74
CA VAL A 57 3.23 -4.71 4.29
C VAL A 57 4.23 -5.67 3.65
N ILE A 58 3.76 -6.64 2.86
CA ILE A 58 4.59 -7.69 2.28
C ILE A 58 5.27 -7.19 1.01
N GLN A 59 6.60 -7.26 0.95
CA GLN A 59 7.33 -7.03 -0.29
C GLN A 59 7.20 -8.25 -1.21
N ASN A 60 6.83 -8.02 -2.47
CA ASN A 60 6.77 -9.11 -3.45
C ASN A 60 8.18 -9.58 -3.89
N ASN A 61 8.28 -10.84 -4.30
CA ASN A 61 9.50 -11.49 -4.76
C ASN A 61 9.30 -12.06 -6.16
N SER A 62 10.18 -11.71 -7.11
CA SER A 62 10.08 -12.12 -8.51
C SER A 62 10.14 -13.63 -8.75
N THR A 63 10.73 -14.41 -7.85
CA THR A 63 10.88 -15.87 -8.00
C THR A 63 9.78 -16.66 -7.28
N ARG A 64 8.96 -16.01 -6.44
CA ARG A 64 7.86 -16.66 -5.72
C ARG A 64 6.51 -16.31 -6.34
N TRP A 65 5.85 -17.29 -6.97
CA TRP A 65 4.66 -17.12 -7.79
C TRP A 65 3.51 -16.35 -7.12
N ASN A 66 3.26 -16.56 -5.83
CA ASN A 66 2.13 -15.92 -5.13
C ASN A 66 2.47 -14.59 -4.43
N SER A 67 3.70 -14.09 -4.53
CA SER A 67 4.15 -12.97 -3.69
C SER A 67 3.52 -11.62 -4.05
N THR A 68 3.12 -11.42 -5.32
CA THR A 68 2.48 -10.18 -5.76
C THR A 68 1.03 -10.12 -5.31
N TYR A 69 0.33 -11.26 -5.30
CA TYR A 69 -1.01 -11.37 -4.73
C TYR A 69 -0.98 -11.04 -3.23
N MET A 70 -0.10 -11.67 -2.45
CA MET A 70 0.01 -11.39 -1.00
C MET A 70 0.32 -9.92 -0.69
N MET A 71 1.15 -9.27 -1.52
CA MET A 71 1.42 -7.82 -1.40
C MET A 71 0.15 -6.99 -1.63
N ILE A 72 -0.67 -7.35 -2.62
CA ILE A 72 -1.93 -6.66 -2.93
C ILE A 72 -2.95 -6.89 -1.82
N GLU A 73 -3.16 -8.14 -1.40
CA GLU A 73 -4.09 -8.52 -0.34
C GLU A 73 -3.80 -7.76 0.96
N HIS A 74 -2.53 -7.75 1.41
CA HIS A 74 -2.13 -7.01 2.60
C HIS A 74 -2.26 -5.49 2.43
N ALA A 75 -2.00 -4.97 1.22
CA ALA A 75 -2.16 -3.54 0.95
C ALA A 75 -3.64 -3.11 0.96
N LEU A 76 -4.56 -3.99 0.55
CA LEU A 76 -6.01 -3.74 0.63
C LEU A 76 -6.47 -3.73 2.08
N LEU A 77 -6.03 -4.70 2.89
CA LEU A 77 -6.31 -4.72 4.33
C LEU A 77 -5.82 -3.45 5.04
N LYS A 78 -4.68 -2.91 4.61
CA LYS A 78 -4.06 -1.70 5.17
C LYS A 78 -4.28 -0.42 4.36
N GLN A 79 -5.26 -0.40 3.45
CA GLN A 79 -5.40 0.67 2.48
C GLN A 79 -5.54 2.05 3.14
N LEU A 80 -6.33 2.14 4.21
CA LEU A 80 -6.54 3.40 4.94
C LEU A 80 -5.25 3.91 5.59
N GLU A 81 -4.48 3.04 6.23
CA GLU A 81 -3.22 3.41 6.87
C GLU A 81 -2.18 3.83 5.84
N LEU A 82 -2.06 3.08 4.74
CA LEU A 82 -1.16 3.41 3.64
C LEU A 82 -1.51 4.76 3.02
N ASN A 83 -2.79 5.02 2.75
CA ASN A 83 -3.23 6.28 2.17
C ASN A 83 -3.03 7.46 3.12
N SER A 84 -3.27 7.28 4.42
CA SER A 84 -3.02 8.30 5.44
C SER A 84 -1.51 8.61 5.54
N PHE A 85 -0.68 7.57 5.58
CA PHE A 85 0.79 7.70 5.64
C PHE A 85 1.37 8.43 4.41
N ILE A 86 0.87 8.12 3.21
CA ILE A 86 1.30 8.79 1.97
C ILE A 86 0.91 10.27 1.97
N GLN A 87 -0.30 10.59 2.47
CA GLN A 87 -0.77 11.98 2.60
C GLN A 87 0.08 12.78 3.58
N GLU A 88 0.38 12.22 4.75
CA GLU A 88 1.20 12.87 5.77
C GLU A 88 2.62 13.18 5.27
N LEU A 89 3.24 12.23 4.56
CA LEU A 89 4.56 12.43 3.96
C LEU A 89 4.56 13.42 2.79
N GLY A 90 3.39 13.91 2.34
CA GLY A 90 3.28 14.77 1.17
C GLY A 90 3.76 14.08 -0.12
N LEU A 91 3.79 12.74 -0.13
CA LEU A 91 4.19 11.92 -1.28
C LEU A 91 3.07 11.78 -2.32
N GLU A 92 1.96 12.49 -2.11
CA GLU A 92 0.89 12.56 -3.10
C GLU A 92 1.44 13.11 -4.41
N ALA A 93 1.32 12.29 -5.44
CA ALA A 93 1.75 12.67 -6.76
C ALA A 93 0.82 13.78 -7.28
N ASP A 94 1.39 14.81 -7.93
CA ASP A 94 0.62 15.81 -8.69
C ASP A 94 -0.54 15.15 -9.42
N ALA A 95 -1.69 15.82 -9.52
CA ALA A 95 -2.85 15.27 -10.21
C ALA A 95 -2.50 14.72 -11.62
N SER A 96 -1.50 15.31 -12.29
CA SER A 96 -0.95 14.89 -13.58
C SER A 96 -0.21 13.54 -13.58
N LYS A 97 0.23 13.04 -12.43
CA LYS A 97 0.94 11.76 -12.24
C LYS A 97 0.00 10.63 -11.77
N ARG A 98 -1.29 10.92 -11.55
CA ARG A 98 -2.30 9.91 -11.19
C ARG A 98 -2.52 8.96 -12.36
N ALA A 99 -3.00 7.75 -12.06
CA ALA A 99 -3.36 6.79 -13.09
C ALA A 99 -4.39 7.42 -14.05
N PRO A 100 -4.28 7.19 -15.37
CA PRO A 100 -5.27 7.64 -16.33
C PRO A 100 -6.68 7.19 -15.92
N ILE A 101 -7.68 8.04 -16.12
CA ILE A 101 -9.08 7.74 -15.74
C ILE A 101 -9.57 6.44 -16.38
N ALA A 102 -9.13 6.14 -17.60
CA ALA A 102 -9.45 4.89 -18.31
C ALA A 102 -8.95 3.60 -17.62
N ASN A 103 -8.06 3.71 -16.63
CA ASN A 103 -7.55 2.57 -15.86
C ASN A 103 -8.19 2.46 -14.47
N ILE A 104 -9.17 3.31 -14.16
CA ILE A 104 -9.97 3.22 -12.94
C ILE A 104 -11.14 2.31 -13.26
N LEU A 105 -11.18 1.14 -12.63
CA LEU A 105 -12.32 0.22 -12.73
C LEU A 105 -13.54 0.88 -12.07
N THR A 106 -14.58 1.07 -12.85
CA THR A 106 -15.88 1.54 -12.38
C THR A 106 -16.70 0.33 -11.92
N SER A 107 -17.75 0.54 -11.11
CA SER A 107 -18.62 -0.56 -10.67
C SER A 107 -19.37 -1.26 -11.83
N ASP A 108 -19.35 -0.67 -13.02
CA ASP A 108 -20.01 -1.15 -14.23
C ASP A 108 -19.07 -1.94 -15.17
N ASP A 109 -17.77 -2.01 -14.86
CA ASP A 109 -16.74 -2.75 -15.61
C ASP A 109 -16.38 -4.10 -14.93
#